data_AF-A0A8T1WRK7-F1
#
_entry.id   AF-A0A8T1WRK7-F1
#
_cell.length_a   1.000
_cell.length_b   1.000
_cell.length_c   1.000
_cell.angle_alpha   90.00
_cell.angle_beta   90.00
_cell.angle_gamma   90.00
#
_symmetry.space_group_name_H-M   'P 1'
#
loop_
_entity.id
_entity.type
_entity.pdbx_description
1 polymer ?
#
loop_
_entity_poly.entity_id
_entity_poly.type
_entity_poly.pdbx_seq_one_letter_code
_entity_poly.pdbx_strand_id
1 'polypeptide(L)'
;MLEIRAQALSEAEAQLSDNTQDAFARRFDEFEASIEALEAFFENPKPRSKATQSKTDATDGIEVLELNMKDEHAYCDETAFAAPIQRYMEQGGHAPRNFHPTRTELREQLRVAENQAREAEIRAAQRTREQDAQDEAAQQAKLAKERARLELLQREEAELLETRAKPLRTYLMDTVLPALTEGMLEVVKVQPKDPIDYLAEFLFRKGQELDDDANEV
;
A
#
# COMPACT_ATOMS: atom_id res chain seq x y z
N MET A 1 -13.72 24.36 -6.08
CA MET A 1 -14.27 24.87 -4.79
C MET A 1 -15.32 25.94 -5.00
N LEU A 2 -14.97 27.10 -5.58
CA LEU A 2 -15.95 28.17 -5.87
C LEU A 2 -17.04 27.73 -6.86
N GLU A 3 -16.65 26.99 -7.89
CA GLU A 3 -17.58 26.41 -8.87
C GLU A 3 -18.58 25.43 -8.22
N ILE A 4 -18.09 24.53 -7.36
CA ILE A 4 -18.91 23.59 -6.60
C ILE A 4 -19.88 24.34 -5.67
N ARG A 5 -19.41 25.39 -4.99
CA ARG A 5 -20.25 26.24 -4.14
C ARG A 5 -21.32 26.96 -4.97
N ALA A 6 -20.96 27.54 -6.11
CA ALA A 6 -21.89 28.23 -7.01
C ALA A 6 -22.96 27.28 -7.58
N GLN A 7 -22.59 26.03 -7.87
CA GLN A 7 -23.51 25.00 -8.36
C GLN A 7 -24.38 24.36 -7.25
N ALA A 8 -23.97 24.49 -5.99
CA ALA A 8 -24.69 23.96 -4.83
C ALA A 8 -25.59 25.00 -4.14
N LEU A 9 -25.61 26.25 -4.61
CA LEU A 9 -26.50 27.28 -4.07
C LEU A 9 -27.95 26.93 -4.38
N SER A 10 -28.81 27.03 -3.37
CA SER A 10 -30.25 26.93 -3.59
C SER A 10 -30.77 28.16 -4.35
N GLU A 11 -31.87 28.01 -5.08
CA GLU A 11 -32.46 29.11 -5.86
C GLU A 11 -32.82 30.33 -4.98
N ALA A 12 -33.27 30.08 -3.76
CA ALA A 12 -33.60 31.14 -2.80
C ALA A 12 -32.37 31.94 -2.35
N GLU A 13 -31.23 31.28 -2.13
CA GLU A 13 -29.97 31.93 -1.77
C GLU A 13 -29.33 32.66 -2.97
N ALA A 14 -29.51 32.12 -4.18
CA ALA A 14 -29.05 32.75 -5.41
C ALA A 14 -29.81 34.06 -5.68
N GLN A 15 -31.12 34.08 -5.43
CA GLN A 15 -31.95 35.30 -5.49
C GLN A 15 -31.57 36.31 -4.40
N LEU A 16 -31.31 35.87 -3.17
CA LEU A 16 -30.92 36.75 -2.06
C LEU A 16 -29.54 37.42 -2.28
N SER A 17 -28.61 36.73 -2.95
CA SER A 17 -27.24 37.19 -3.18
C SER A 17 -27.02 37.87 -4.55
N ASP A 18 -28.09 38.15 -5.29
CA ASP A 18 -28.07 38.68 -6.66
C ASP A 18 -27.11 37.90 -7.57
N ASN A 19 -27.12 36.58 -7.44
CA ASN A 19 -26.36 35.64 -8.27
C ASN A 19 -27.29 34.89 -9.24
N THR A 20 -28.21 35.64 -9.84
CA THR A 20 -29.13 35.16 -10.88
C THR A 20 -28.64 35.58 -12.26
N GLN A 21 -29.13 34.91 -13.30
CA GLN A 21 -28.75 35.20 -14.69
C GLN A 21 -29.11 36.64 -15.08
N ASP A 22 -30.27 37.13 -14.66
CA ASP A 22 -30.74 38.49 -14.97
C ASP A 22 -29.91 39.57 -14.26
N ALA A 23 -29.53 39.34 -13.00
CA ALA A 23 -28.65 40.24 -12.26
C ALA A 23 -27.23 40.26 -12.82
N PHE A 24 -26.74 39.12 -13.34
CA PHE A 24 -25.48 39.07 -14.07
C PHE A 24 -25.53 39.87 -15.37
N ALA A 25 -26.57 39.69 -16.18
CA ALA A 25 -26.72 40.42 -17.44
C ALA A 25 -26.67 41.94 -17.23
N ARG A 26 -27.41 42.47 -16.25
CA ARG A 26 -27.39 43.91 -15.92
C ARG A 26 -26.00 44.42 -15.53
N ARG A 27 -25.27 43.66 -14.70
CA ARG A 27 -23.90 44.02 -14.30
C ARG A 27 -22.93 43.94 -15.47
N PHE A 28 -23.14 42.99 -16.37
CA PHE A 28 -22.31 42.82 -17.55
C PHE A 28 -22.52 43.98 -18.54
N ASP A 29 -23.77 44.42 -18.73
CA ASP A 29 -24.09 45.59 -19.56
C ASP A 29 -23.47 46.88 -18.98
N GLU A 30 -23.51 47.05 -17.65
CA GLU A 30 -22.87 48.17 -16.96
C GLU A 30 -21.34 48.12 -17.10
N PHE A 31 -20.76 46.92 -17.01
CA PHE A 31 -19.34 46.71 -17.22
C PHE A 31 -18.92 47.04 -18.66
N GLU A 32 -19.63 46.55 -19.68
CA GLU A 32 -19.34 46.87 -21.09
C GLU A 32 -19.45 48.38 -21.36
N ALA A 33 -20.39 49.08 -20.73
CA ALA A 33 -20.48 50.53 -20.86
C ALA A 33 -19.28 51.28 -20.22
N SER A 34 -18.61 50.65 -19.24
CA SER A 34 -17.49 51.23 -18.49
C SER A 34 -16.10 50.79 -18.98
N ILE A 35 -16.00 49.70 -19.74
CA ILE A 35 -14.73 49.04 -20.05
C ILE A 35 -13.85 49.89 -20.97
N GLU A 36 -14.42 50.58 -21.95
CA GLU A 36 -13.66 51.46 -22.87
C GLU A 36 -13.03 52.66 -22.12
N ALA A 37 -13.71 53.17 -21.08
CA ALA A 37 -13.17 54.21 -20.21
C ALA A 37 -12.01 53.69 -19.34
N LEU A 38 -12.06 52.41 -18.96
CA LEU A 38 -11.02 51.73 -18.20
C LEU A 38 -9.81 51.35 -19.07
N GLU A 39 -10.02 51.00 -20.34
CA GLU A 39 -8.94 50.73 -21.31
C GLU A 39 -8.17 52.01 -21.68
N ALA A 40 -8.87 53.11 -21.93
CA ALA A 40 -8.27 54.42 -22.21
C ALA A 40 -7.39 54.95 -21.06
N PHE A 41 -7.66 54.50 -19.83
CA PHE A 41 -6.89 54.83 -18.64
C PHE A 41 -5.48 54.20 -18.63
N PHE A 42 -5.33 52.94 -19.08
CA PHE A 42 -4.03 52.26 -19.09
C PHE A 42 -3.13 52.70 -20.26
N GLU A 43 -3.69 53.24 -21.34
CA GLU A 43 -2.93 53.63 -22.53
C GLU A 43 -2.32 55.05 -22.48
N ASN A 44 -2.86 55.98 -21.67
CA ASN A 44 -2.39 57.38 -21.65
C ASN A 44 -2.30 58.00 -20.24
N PRO A 45 -1.21 57.78 -19.48
CA PRO A 45 -1.01 58.45 -18.19
C PRO A 45 -0.64 59.93 -18.39
N LYS A 46 -1.51 60.87 -17.98
CA LYS A 46 -1.19 62.32 -17.97
C LYS A 46 -0.34 62.71 -16.75
N PRO A 47 0.56 63.71 -16.86
CA PRO A 47 1.46 64.09 -15.77
C PRO A 47 0.75 64.86 -14.64
N ARG A 48 1.02 64.41 -13.40
CA ARG A 48 0.50 64.91 -12.11
C ARG A 48 0.78 66.40 -11.86
N SER A 49 -0.25 67.19 -11.56
CA SER A 49 -0.10 68.47 -10.85
C SER A 49 -0.36 68.27 -9.35
N LYS A 50 0.53 68.82 -8.52
CA LYS A 50 0.41 68.77 -7.05
C LYS A 50 -0.59 69.82 -6.57
N ALA A 51 -1.64 69.40 -5.87
CA ALA A 51 -2.32 70.24 -4.91
C ALA A 51 -3.00 69.39 -3.82
N THR A 52 -2.59 69.67 -2.58
CA THR A 52 -3.17 69.29 -1.30
C THR A 52 -4.69 69.45 -1.26
N GLN A 53 -5.42 68.38 -0.89
CA GLN A 53 -6.51 68.43 0.10
C GLN A 53 -7.03 67.03 0.45
N SER A 54 -7.25 66.82 1.75
CA SER A 54 -7.95 65.66 2.32
C SER A 54 -9.37 65.54 1.76
N LYS A 55 -9.57 64.60 0.85
CA LYS A 55 -10.85 64.01 0.50
C LYS A 55 -10.54 62.71 -0.25
N THR A 56 -11.54 61.88 -0.48
CA THR A 56 -11.46 60.73 -1.39
C THR A 56 -10.99 61.23 -2.76
N ASP A 57 -9.68 61.34 -2.93
CA ASP A 57 -9.06 61.76 -4.16
C ASP A 57 -9.16 60.55 -5.08
N ALA A 58 -10.16 60.58 -5.96
CA ALA A 58 -10.20 59.73 -7.14
C ALA A 58 -9.02 60.15 -8.03
N THR A 59 -7.81 59.74 -7.65
CA THR A 59 -6.66 59.82 -8.52
C THR A 59 -6.82 58.72 -9.55
N ASP A 60 -7.04 59.10 -10.81
CA ASP A 60 -6.80 58.20 -11.93
C ASP A 60 -7.64 56.90 -11.86
N GLY A 61 -8.94 57.00 -11.56
CA GLY A 61 -9.88 55.86 -11.58
C GLY A 61 -9.66 54.79 -10.49
N ILE A 62 -8.67 54.97 -9.61
CA ILE A 62 -8.41 54.08 -8.48
C ILE A 62 -8.87 54.76 -7.20
N GLU A 63 -9.85 54.18 -6.51
CA GLU A 63 -10.27 54.64 -5.20
C GLU A 63 -9.29 54.14 -4.13
N VAL A 64 -8.56 55.07 -3.49
CA VAL A 64 -7.57 54.76 -2.45
C VAL A 64 -8.09 55.19 -1.08
N LEU A 65 -8.17 54.24 -0.15
CA LEU A 65 -8.44 54.51 1.27
C LEU A 65 -7.13 54.67 2.04
N GLU A 66 -6.81 55.90 2.46
CA GLU A 66 -5.68 56.17 3.34
C GLU A 66 -6.10 56.09 4.82
N LEU A 67 -5.43 55.22 5.59
CA LEU A 67 -5.64 55.08 7.03
C LEU A 67 -4.47 55.68 7.80
N ASN A 68 -4.75 56.73 8.58
CA ASN A 68 -3.75 57.38 9.42
C ASN A 68 -3.66 56.69 10.79
N MET A 69 -2.72 55.75 10.90
CA MET A 69 -2.40 55.06 12.14
C MET A 69 -1.46 55.89 13.03
N LYS A 70 -1.82 56.05 14.31
CA LYS A 70 -1.01 56.80 15.27
C LYS A 70 0.18 56.00 15.82
N ASP A 71 0.02 54.69 15.94
CA ASP A 71 0.98 53.76 16.55
C ASP A 71 1.25 52.56 15.64
N GLU A 72 2.44 51.95 15.74
CA GLU A 72 2.82 50.77 14.94
C GLU A 72 1.91 49.55 15.18
N HIS A 73 1.25 49.46 16.35
CA HIS A 73 0.31 48.37 16.68
C HIS A 73 -1.16 48.70 16.42
N ALA A 74 -1.46 49.87 15.86
CA ALA A 74 -2.84 50.31 15.64
C ALA A 74 -3.60 49.43 14.62
N TYR A 75 -2.91 48.58 13.85
CA TYR A 75 -3.54 47.57 12.99
C TYR A 75 -4.23 46.43 13.76
N CYS A 76 -3.90 46.22 15.04
CA CYS A 76 -4.54 45.21 15.89
C CYS A 76 -5.90 45.69 16.43
N ASP A 77 -6.16 46.99 16.42
CA ASP A 77 -7.41 47.56 16.92
C ASP A 77 -8.47 47.52 15.82
N GLU A 78 -9.53 46.76 16.06
CA GLU A 78 -10.64 46.57 15.15
C GLU A 78 -11.33 47.89 14.81
N THR A 79 -11.35 48.85 15.74
CA THR A 79 -12.01 50.14 15.54
C THR A 79 -11.21 51.11 14.69
N ALA A 80 -9.87 51.05 14.78
CA ALA A 80 -8.97 51.93 14.05
C ALA A 80 -8.61 51.39 12.66
N PHE A 81 -8.56 50.06 12.49
CA PHE A 81 -8.13 49.42 11.25
C PHE A 81 -9.28 48.75 10.50
N ALA A 82 -9.93 47.76 11.09
CA ALA A 82 -10.89 46.92 10.38
C ALA A 82 -12.21 47.65 10.08
N ALA A 83 -12.75 48.41 11.03
CA ALA A 83 -14.03 49.10 10.88
C ALA A 83 -14.02 50.18 9.77
N PRO A 84 -12.97 51.01 9.60
CA PRO A 84 -12.85 51.93 8.46
C PRO A 84 -12.77 51.20 7.11
N ILE A 85 -12.00 50.10 7.04
CA ILE A 85 -11.88 49.28 5.82
C ILE A 85 -13.23 48.67 5.46
N GLN A 86 -13.92 48.07 6.44
CA GLN A 86 -15.23 47.46 6.25
C GLN A 86 -16.25 48.50 5.76
N ARG A 87 -16.31 49.66 6.43
CA ARG A 87 -17.22 50.73 6.04
C ARG A 87 -16.94 51.24 4.62
N TYR A 88 -15.68 51.28 4.21
CA TYR A 88 -15.29 51.66 2.86
C TYR A 88 -15.70 50.61 1.83
N MET A 89 -15.45 49.32 2.11
CA MET A 89 -15.87 48.23 1.23
C MET A 89 -17.40 48.16 1.06
N GLU A 90 -18.17 48.47 2.11
CA GLU A 90 -19.64 48.41 2.11
C GLU A 90 -20.32 49.69 1.56
N GLN A 91 -19.61 50.82 1.46
CA GLN A 91 -20.16 52.10 0.98
C GLN A 91 -20.67 52.05 -0.47
N GLY A 92 -20.13 51.14 -1.29
CA GLY A 92 -20.56 50.90 -2.67
C GLY A 92 -21.71 49.90 -2.82
N GLY A 93 -22.33 49.44 -1.72
CA GLY A 93 -23.41 48.43 -1.78
C GLY A 93 -22.93 47.02 -2.12
N HIS A 94 -21.62 46.80 -2.25
CA HIS A 94 -21.03 45.50 -2.51
C HIS A 94 -20.63 44.84 -1.18
N ALA A 95 -21.38 43.82 -0.75
CA ALA A 95 -20.97 43.01 0.38
C ALA A 95 -19.63 42.29 0.07
N PRO A 96 -18.69 42.18 1.04
CA PRO A 96 -17.43 41.48 0.85
C PRO A 96 -17.68 40.05 0.37
N ARG A 97 -17.25 39.74 -0.86
CA ARG A 97 -17.42 38.40 -1.42
C ARG A 97 -16.35 37.48 -0.81
N ASN A 98 -16.73 36.74 0.23
CA ASN A 98 -15.82 35.82 0.94
C ASN A 98 -15.50 34.59 0.07
N PHE A 99 -14.50 34.71 -0.80
CA PHE A 99 -14.04 33.64 -1.70
C PHE A 99 -13.19 32.55 -1.03
N HIS A 100 -12.87 32.71 0.26
CA HIS A 100 -12.14 31.69 1.01
C HIS A 100 -13.12 30.63 1.58
N PRO A 101 -12.70 29.35 1.68
CA PRO A 101 -13.44 28.35 2.44
C PRO A 101 -13.76 28.84 3.85
N THR A 102 -14.99 28.60 4.29
CA THR A 102 -15.39 28.93 5.66
C THR A 102 -14.69 28.00 6.65
N ARG A 103 -14.59 28.41 7.93
CA ARG A 103 -13.96 27.57 8.98
C ARG A 103 -14.68 26.22 9.14
N THR A 104 -15.97 26.16 8.84
CA THR A 104 -16.78 24.93 8.86
C THR A 104 -16.46 24.03 7.68
N GLU A 105 -16.42 24.57 6.46
CA GLU A 105 -16.03 23.81 5.26
C GLU A 105 -14.59 23.27 5.37
N LEU A 106 -13.66 24.05 5.92
CA LEU A 106 -12.28 23.61 6.12
C LEU A 106 -12.22 22.37 7.05
N ARG A 107 -13.05 22.34 8.10
CA ARG A 107 -13.15 21.20 9.01
C ARG A 107 -13.75 19.98 8.33
N GLU A 108 -14.76 20.16 7.49
CA GLU A 108 -15.37 19.07 6.73
C GLU A 108 -14.40 18.48 5.70
N GLN A 109 -13.65 19.33 4.99
CA GLN A 109 -12.60 18.88 4.09
C GLN A 109 -11.54 18.05 4.80
N LEU A 110 -11.09 18.49 5.98
CA LEU A 110 -10.14 17.73 6.79
C LEU A 110 -10.71 16.37 7.20
N ARG A 111 -11.99 16.31 7.62
CA ARG A 111 -12.66 15.04 7.96
C ARG A 111 -12.76 14.10 6.76
N VAL A 112 -13.11 14.60 5.59
CA VAL A 112 -13.18 13.80 4.36
C VAL A 112 -11.79 13.30 3.98
N ALA A 113 -10.77 14.14 4.01
CA ALA A 113 -9.40 13.76 3.73
C ALA A 113 -8.89 12.70 4.72
N GLU A 114 -9.19 12.85 6.02
CA GLU A 114 -8.83 11.86 7.04
C GLU A 114 -9.52 10.52 6.80
N ASN A 115 -10.82 10.51 6.51
CA ASN A 115 -11.54 9.28 6.19
C ASN A 115 -11.00 8.61 4.93
N GLN A 116 -10.71 9.38 3.87
CA GLN A 116 -10.12 8.87 2.64
C GLN A 116 -8.72 8.29 2.88
N ALA A 117 -7.91 8.93 3.73
CA ALA A 117 -6.60 8.43 4.12
C ALA A 117 -6.70 7.11 4.88
N ARG A 118 -7.62 7.01 5.86
CA ARG A 118 -7.88 5.77 6.61
C ARG A 118 -8.37 4.64 5.70
N GLU A 119 -9.30 4.92 4.79
CA GLU A 119 -9.77 3.95 3.81
C GLU A 119 -8.68 3.51 2.83
N ALA A 120 -7.80 4.42 2.41
CA ALA A 120 -6.65 4.10 1.58
C ALA A 120 -5.65 3.21 2.32
N GLU A 121 -5.38 3.50 3.59
CA GLU A 121 -4.51 2.68 4.46
C GLU A 121 -5.07 1.28 4.66
N ILE A 122 -6.38 1.15 4.97
CA ILE A 122 -7.04 -0.15 5.11
C ILE A 122 -6.96 -0.94 3.80
N ARG A 123 -7.21 -0.31 2.65
CA ARG A 123 -7.10 -0.97 1.34
C ARG A 123 -5.67 -1.40 1.03
N ALA A 124 -4.67 -0.60 1.39
CA ALA A 124 -3.27 -0.97 1.23
C ALA A 124 -2.89 -2.14 2.15
N ALA A 125 -3.34 -2.13 3.40
CA ALA A 125 -3.14 -3.21 4.35
C ALA A 125 -3.85 -4.52 3.92
N GLN A 126 -5.03 -4.43 3.30
CA GLN A 126 -5.71 -5.59 2.73
C GLN A 126 -4.95 -6.16 1.54
N ARG A 127 -4.51 -5.32 0.59
CA ARG A 127 -3.74 -5.77 -0.58
C ARG A 127 -2.43 -6.44 -0.19
N THR A 128 -1.71 -5.89 0.78
CA THR A 128 -0.47 -6.49 1.28
C THR A 128 -0.73 -7.84 1.93
N ARG A 129 -1.74 -7.95 2.80
CA ARG A 129 -2.14 -9.25 3.39
C ARG A 129 -2.56 -10.28 2.35
N GLU A 130 -3.29 -9.88 1.31
CA GLU A 130 -3.69 -10.76 0.22
C GLU A 130 -2.48 -11.23 -0.60
N GLN A 131 -1.52 -10.35 -0.87
CA GLN A 131 -0.27 -10.69 -1.54
C GLN A 131 0.58 -11.65 -0.70
N ASP A 132 0.76 -11.35 0.58
CA ASP A 132 1.51 -12.20 1.51
C ASP A 132 0.88 -13.60 1.59
N ALA A 133 -0.45 -13.68 1.69
CA ALA A 133 -1.17 -14.96 1.71
C ALA A 133 -1.04 -15.74 0.38
N GLN A 134 -1.03 -15.06 -0.77
CA GLN A 134 -0.79 -15.68 -2.07
C GLN A 134 0.64 -16.19 -2.20
N ASP A 135 1.63 -15.43 -1.74
CA ASP A 135 3.04 -15.80 -1.77
C ASP A 135 3.31 -16.99 -0.86
N GLU A 136 2.75 -17.00 0.36
CA GLU A 136 2.82 -18.15 1.27
C GLU A 136 2.19 -19.40 0.65
N ALA A 137 1.01 -19.27 0.04
CA ALA A 137 0.35 -20.38 -0.63
C ALA A 137 1.18 -20.91 -1.82
N ALA A 138 1.79 -20.03 -2.60
CA ALA A 138 2.65 -20.39 -3.73
C ALA A 138 3.93 -21.11 -3.24
N GLN A 139 4.55 -20.63 -2.15
CA GLN A 139 5.70 -21.27 -1.53
C GLN A 139 5.34 -22.66 -1.00
N GLN A 140 4.21 -22.79 -0.30
CA GLN A 140 3.74 -24.08 0.20
C GLN A 140 3.46 -25.07 -0.95
N ALA A 141 2.83 -24.62 -2.03
CA ALA A 141 2.59 -25.45 -3.20
C ALA A 141 3.90 -25.93 -3.87
N LYS A 142 4.91 -25.05 -3.94
CA LYS A 142 6.23 -25.39 -4.47
C LYS A 142 6.92 -26.43 -3.58
N LEU A 143 6.93 -26.22 -2.27
CA LEU A 143 7.51 -27.16 -1.30
C LEU A 143 6.80 -28.51 -1.32
N ALA A 144 5.47 -28.54 -1.43
CA ALA A 144 4.69 -29.77 -1.56
C ALA A 144 5.06 -30.55 -2.83
N LYS A 145 5.21 -29.85 -3.96
CA LYS A 145 5.65 -30.46 -5.22
C LYS A 145 7.06 -31.01 -5.15
N GLU A 146 7.99 -30.29 -4.52
CA GLU A 146 9.37 -30.75 -4.31
C GLU A 146 9.42 -31.98 -3.40
N ARG A 147 8.65 -31.98 -2.30
CA ARG A 147 8.52 -33.15 -1.41
C ARG A 147 7.98 -34.38 -2.16
N ALA A 148 6.89 -34.23 -2.91
CA ALA A 148 6.33 -35.33 -3.70
C ALA A 148 7.33 -35.87 -4.73
N ARG A 149 8.12 -34.99 -5.35
CA ARG A 149 9.19 -35.39 -6.29
C ARG A 149 10.30 -36.16 -5.59
N LEU A 150 10.75 -35.70 -4.41
CA LEU A 150 11.78 -36.38 -3.64
C LEU A 150 11.31 -37.75 -3.13
N GLU A 151 10.06 -37.87 -2.68
CA GLU A 151 9.48 -39.15 -2.28
C GLU A 151 9.45 -40.16 -3.43
N LEU A 152 9.09 -39.70 -4.63
CA LEU A 152 9.12 -40.55 -5.82
C LEU A 152 10.54 -41.02 -6.13
N LEU A 153 11.52 -40.11 -6.11
CA LEU A 153 12.92 -40.46 -6.35
C LEU A 153 13.45 -41.44 -5.30
N GLN A 154 13.14 -41.23 -4.01
CA GLN A 154 13.54 -42.15 -2.93
C GLN A 154 12.96 -43.55 -3.11
N ARG A 155 11.71 -43.67 -3.58
CA ARG A 155 11.10 -44.96 -3.89
C ARG A 155 11.81 -45.64 -5.06
N GLU A 156 12.05 -44.91 -6.15
CA GLU A 156 12.78 -45.45 -7.31
C GLU A 156 14.20 -45.90 -6.92
N GLU A 157 14.91 -45.11 -6.11
CA GLU A 157 16.23 -45.46 -5.59
C GLU A 157 16.19 -46.73 -4.72
N ALA A 158 15.19 -46.84 -3.84
CA ALA A 158 15.01 -48.01 -2.99
C ALA A 158 14.69 -49.28 -3.80
N GLU A 159 13.79 -49.20 -4.80
CA GLU A 159 13.44 -50.32 -5.68
C GLU A 159 14.62 -50.77 -6.54
N LEU A 160 15.42 -49.82 -7.02
CA LEU A 160 16.64 -50.09 -7.77
C LEU A 160 17.70 -50.75 -6.88
N LEU A 161 17.86 -50.27 -5.65
CA LEU A 161 18.77 -50.87 -4.68
C LEU A 161 18.33 -52.30 -4.31
N GLU A 162 17.04 -52.51 -4.07
CA GLU A 162 16.48 -53.84 -3.81
C GLU A 162 16.76 -54.77 -5.00
N THR A 163 16.53 -54.30 -6.23
CA THR A 163 16.78 -55.08 -7.44
C THR A 163 18.25 -55.45 -7.59
N ARG A 164 19.18 -54.54 -7.27
CA ARG A 164 20.62 -54.84 -7.24
C ARG A 164 21.01 -55.79 -6.11
N ALA A 165 20.30 -55.74 -4.98
CA ALA A 165 20.55 -56.60 -3.83
C ALA A 165 19.93 -58.01 -3.97
N LYS A 166 18.94 -58.21 -4.87
CA LYS A 166 18.33 -59.53 -5.14
C LYS A 166 19.34 -60.65 -5.36
N PRO A 167 20.32 -60.56 -6.28
CA PRO A 167 21.28 -61.65 -6.50
C PRO A 167 22.14 -61.93 -5.25
N LEU A 168 22.53 -60.90 -4.50
CA LEU A 168 23.25 -61.07 -3.23
C LEU A 168 22.37 -61.81 -2.20
N ARG A 169 21.10 -61.43 -2.08
CA ARG A 169 20.16 -62.07 -1.16
C ARG A 169 19.92 -63.53 -1.55
N THR A 170 19.74 -63.82 -2.83
CA THR A 170 19.62 -65.20 -3.33
C THR A 170 20.85 -66.02 -3.00
N TYR A 171 22.05 -65.49 -3.27
CA TYR A 171 23.31 -66.15 -2.89
C TYR A 171 23.39 -66.44 -1.39
N LEU A 172 23.06 -65.46 -0.54
CA LEU A 172 23.04 -65.68 0.91
C LEU A 172 22.01 -66.73 1.32
N MET A 173 20.81 -66.72 0.74
CA MET A 173 19.72 -67.65 1.05
C MET A 173 20.03 -69.08 0.62
N ASP A 174 20.71 -69.27 -0.51
CA ASP A 174 20.98 -70.58 -1.09
C ASP A 174 22.26 -71.19 -0.51
N THR A 175 23.29 -70.39 -0.26
CA THR A 175 24.63 -70.89 0.11
C THR A 175 24.91 -70.80 1.61
N VAL A 176 24.70 -69.64 2.23
CA VAL A 176 25.22 -69.36 3.59
C VAL A 176 24.17 -69.63 4.67
N LEU A 177 22.93 -69.23 4.44
CA LEU A 177 21.83 -69.33 5.41
C LEU A 177 21.46 -70.77 5.82
N PRO A 178 21.45 -71.77 4.93
CA PRO A 178 21.10 -73.13 5.33
C PRO A 178 22.12 -73.71 6.32
N ALA A 179 23.42 -73.60 6.02
CA ALA A 179 24.49 -74.06 6.90
C ALA A 179 24.54 -73.27 8.22
N LEU A 180 24.30 -71.95 8.17
CA LEU A 180 24.25 -71.10 9.35
C LEU A 180 23.06 -71.43 10.26
N THR A 181 21.88 -71.66 9.69
CA THR A 181 20.69 -72.00 10.49
C THR A 181 20.82 -73.37 11.15
N GLU A 182 21.40 -74.36 10.46
CA GLU A 182 21.73 -75.68 11.04
C GLU A 182 22.73 -75.54 12.20
N GLY A 183 23.83 -74.80 12.00
CA GLY A 183 24.83 -74.57 13.03
C GLY A 183 24.28 -73.81 14.24
N MET A 184 23.44 -72.79 14.02
CA MET A 184 22.77 -72.07 15.11
C MET A 184 21.83 -72.99 15.91
N LEU A 185 21.10 -73.88 15.24
CA LEU A 185 20.26 -74.88 15.92
C LEU A 185 21.11 -75.85 16.75
N GLU A 186 22.29 -76.22 16.29
CA GLU A 186 23.20 -77.11 17.01
C GLU A 186 23.81 -76.43 18.24
N VAL A 187 24.23 -75.18 18.12
CA VAL A 187 24.68 -74.36 19.26
C VAL A 187 23.60 -74.27 20.34
N VAL A 188 22.34 -74.06 19.95
CA VAL A 188 21.20 -73.99 20.89
C VAL A 188 20.98 -75.34 21.61
N LYS A 189 21.21 -76.47 20.94
CA LYS A 189 21.08 -77.82 21.53
C LYS A 189 22.22 -78.15 22.49
N VAL A 190 23.46 -77.88 22.08
CA VAL A 190 24.67 -78.28 22.82
C VAL A 190 24.96 -77.31 23.97
N GLN A 191 24.55 -76.05 23.85
CA GLN A 191 24.87 -74.95 24.77
C GLN A 191 26.37 -74.96 25.18
N PRO A 192 27.29 -74.87 24.21
CA PRO A 192 28.72 -74.85 24.49
C PRO A 192 29.10 -73.61 25.30
N LYS A 193 30.23 -73.70 26.00
CA LYS A 193 30.75 -72.61 26.84
C LYS A 193 31.12 -71.36 26.02
N ASP A 194 31.56 -71.55 24.78
CA ASP A 194 31.74 -70.48 23.79
C ASP A 194 30.92 -70.79 22.52
N PRO A 195 29.77 -70.14 22.33
CA PRO A 195 28.87 -70.40 21.21
C PRO A 195 29.39 -69.85 19.88
N ILE A 196 30.26 -68.83 19.88
CA ILE A 196 30.77 -68.22 18.66
C ILE A 196 31.84 -69.12 18.05
N ASP A 197 32.79 -69.57 18.88
CA ASP A 197 33.89 -70.42 18.43
C ASP A 197 33.37 -71.79 17.95
N TYR A 198 32.42 -72.38 18.70
CA TYR A 198 31.75 -73.61 18.30
C TYR A 198 31.00 -73.49 16.96
N LEU A 199 30.31 -72.36 16.72
CA LEU A 199 29.61 -72.12 15.46
C LEU A 199 30.60 -71.95 14.30
N ALA A 200 31.72 -71.27 14.52
CA ALA A 200 32.76 -71.12 13.51
C ALA A 200 33.36 -72.48 13.12
N GLU A 201 33.73 -73.32 14.09
CA GLU A 201 34.21 -74.68 13.84
C GLU A 201 33.18 -75.53 13.08
N PHE A 202 31.91 -75.44 13.46
CA PHE A 202 30.81 -76.13 12.77
C PHE A 202 30.70 -75.70 11.30
N LEU A 203 30.73 -74.38 11.05
CA LEU A 203 30.67 -73.83 9.70
C LEU A 203 31.89 -74.20 8.86
N PHE A 204 33.10 -74.24 9.44
CA PHE A 204 34.30 -74.70 8.73
C PHE A 204 34.18 -76.18 8.32
N ARG A 205 33.64 -77.03 9.19
CA ARG A 205 33.41 -78.45 8.88
C ARG A 205 32.37 -78.60 7.77
N LYS A 206 31.24 -77.90 7.87
CA LYS A 206 30.19 -77.91 6.84
C LYS A 206 30.65 -77.33 5.51
N GLY A 207 31.51 -76.32 5.52
CA GLY A 207 32.11 -75.76 4.30
C GLY A 207 32.98 -76.79 3.56
N GLN A 208 33.80 -77.55 4.29
CA GLN A 208 34.61 -78.63 3.70
C GLN A 208 33.74 -79.72 3.07
N GLU A 209 32.67 -80.15 3.77
CA GLU A 209 31.72 -81.14 3.23
C GLU A 209 31.06 -80.65 1.91
N LEU A 210 30.67 -79.39 1.83
CA LEU A 210 30.04 -78.81 0.63
C LEU A 210 31.03 -78.64 -0.54
N ASP A 211 32.29 -78.31 -0.26
CA ASP A 211 33.35 -78.21 -1.27
C ASP A 211 33.75 -79.59 -1.82
N ASP A 212 33.71 -80.63 -0.99
CA ASP A 212 33.96 -82.02 -1.38
C ASP A 212 32.81 -82.54 -2.27
N ASP A 213 31.55 -82.31 -1.89
CA ASP A 213 30.36 -82.65 -2.69
C ASP A 213 30.34 -81.95 -4.06
N ALA A 214 30.87 -80.72 -4.13
CA ALA A 214 30.96 -79.95 -5.38
C ALA A 214 32.07 -80.42 -6.33
N ASN A 215 33.10 -81.12 -5.82
CA ASN A 215 34.21 -81.66 -6.63
C ASN A 215 33.97 -83.10 -7.14
N GLU A 216 32.97 -83.81 -6.61
CA GLU A 216 32.61 -85.18 -7.04
C GLU A 216 31.55 -85.23 -8.17
N VAL A 217 31.02 -84.09 -8.59
CA VAL A 217 30.02 -83.94 -9.70
C VAL A 217 30.65 -83.36 -10.96
#